data_AF-A0A2N2BK17-F1
#
_entry.id   AF-A0A2N2BK17-F1
#
_cell.length_a   1.000
_cell.length_b   1.000
_cell.length_c   1.000
_cell.angle_alpha   90.00
_cell.angle_beta   90.00
_cell.angle_gamma   90.00
#
_symmetry.space_group_name_H-M   'P 1'
#
loop_
_entity.id
_entity.type
_entity.pdbx_description
1 polymer ?
#
loop_
_entity_poly.entity_id
_entity_poly.type
_entity_poly.pdbx_seq_one_letter_code
_entity_poly.pdbx_strand_id
1 'polypeptide(L)'
;MSLLKLLIDLNKERKMRIHELLYFFKTYFLFGVMGLVLLAVLGTFGYYIIYRRILRGKKKFSKKQIIFGGLFIAYVLMVFGVTFLSRGPHFQGSMNTHFLSSYRDAWNSFSLRSWQFIILNIFMFVPFGFLLPLLQGRFYKIYNTLIAALLFTIFIELFQLKTGVGVFELDDIFNNVLGALIGYGIVMTLLSVIKPSKSKGLKVMVFLSPLIMTLVVFISIFTYYDNKEFGNIPQAYNYKINLKNANIVLKASLKDNKGAVPIYKAPVFTKDEAIEWASEFFNSLGIDASNIEIDAYNDNSLFWRRGEPTYNIWLDYVGGTYRFSDFSSFDEKTKPMNIEEDILIETLSDFGITIPKEVEFITQNSGSYQWKVNKVVEGDTLLDGAIACTYFNDHTIKELSNNLITYKRVKEVTIKSKKEAFEELVAGKFRYYYDENIKDITIGDISLEYILDTKGFYQPAYSFTSNIDGNEYHIFVPAIK
;
A
#
# COMPACT_ATOMS: atom_id res chain seq x y z
N MET A 1 33.01 5.80 18.62
CA MET A 1 31.62 6.19 18.27
C MET A 1 30.70 5.57 19.32
N SER A 2 30.11 6.35 20.23
CA SER A 2 29.48 5.78 21.43
C SER A 2 28.17 5.05 21.09
N LEU A 3 27.92 3.92 21.76
CA LEU A 3 26.69 3.14 21.70
C LEU A 3 25.42 4.01 21.88
N LEU A 4 25.57 5.12 22.60
CA LEU A 4 24.53 6.13 22.82
C LEU A 4 24.18 6.89 21.52
N LYS A 5 25.15 7.20 20.67
CA LYS A 5 24.91 7.86 19.37
C LYS A 5 24.22 6.90 18.40
N LEU A 6 24.64 5.63 18.37
CA LEU A 6 23.99 4.57 17.60
C LEU A 6 22.53 4.35 18.06
N LEU A 7 22.28 4.33 19.38
CA LEU A 7 20.93 4.21 19.95
C LEU A 7 20.08 5.48 19.75
N ILE A 8 20.68 6.66 19.69
CA ILE A 8 19.97 7.92 19.40
C ILE A 8 19.61 7.98 17.91
N ASP A 9 20.49 7.60 16.99
CA ASP A 9 20.23 7.58 15.55
C ASP A 9 19.20 6.49 15.19
N LEU A 10 19.32 5.29 15.76
CA LEU A 10 18.32 4.22 15.66
C LEU A 10 16.95 4.57 16.26
N ASN A 11 16.90 5.58 17.14
CA ASN A 11 15.67 6.09 17.78
C ASN A 11 15.12 7.33 17.05
N LYS A 12 15.94 8.05 16.27
CA LYS A 12 15.53 9.20 15.45
C LYS A 12 14.77 8.76 14.21
N GLU A 13 15.25 7.73 13.51
CA GLU A 13 14.53 7.11 12.37
C GLU A 13 13.23 6.42 12.83
N ARG A 14 13.23 5.78 14.00
CA ARG A 14 12.05 5.11 14.57
C ARG A 14 10.99 6.07 15.13
N LYS A 15 11.39 7.25 15.63
CA LYS A 15 10.45 8.26 16.11
C LYS A 15 9.61 8.88 14.99
N MET A 16 10.12 8.97 13.76
CA MET A 16 9.35 9.53 12.64
C MET A 16 8.06 8.74 12.40
N ARG A 17 8.09 7.40 12.36
CA ARG A 17 6.90 6.58 12.08
C ARG A 17 5.78 6.73 13.13
N ILE A 18 6.12 6.80 14.43
CA ILE A 18 5.13 6.95 15.51
C ILE A 18 4.68 8.42 15.66
N HIS A 19 5.59 9.38 15.51
CA HIS A 19 5.25 10.79 15.60
C HIS A 19 4.39 11.25 14.42
N GLU A 20 4.65 10.72 13.22
CA GLU A 20 3.81 10.93 12.03
C GLU A 20 2.45 10.24 12.17
N LEU A 21 2.38 9.02 12.73
CA LEU A 21 1.11 8.39 13.09
C LEU A 21 0.32 9.25 14.09
N LEU A 22 0.96 9.79 15.12
CA LEU A 22 0.32 10.67 16.11
C LEU A 22 -0.07 12.04 15.53
N TYR A 23 0.77 12.61 14.66
CA TYR A 23 0.49 13.85 13.94
C TYR A 23 -0.69 13.67 12.97
N PHE A 24 -0.72 12.56 12.24
CA PHE A 24 -1.83 12.17 11.38
C PHE A 24 -3.09 11.93 12.19
N PHE A 25 -3.02 11.14 13.26
CA PHE A 25 -4.15 10.96 14.18
C PHE A 25 -4.67 12.32 14.66
N LYS A 26 -3.81 13.24 15.08
CA LYS A 26 -4.21 14.57 15.55
C LYS A 26 -4.84 15.42 14.43
N THR A 27 -4.24 15.43 13.25
CA THR A 27 -4.66 16.24 12.09
C THR A 27 -5.98 15.73 11.51
N TYR A 28 -6.09 14.42 11.24
CA TYR A 28 -7.32 13.83 10.69
C TYR A 28 -8.42 13.65 11.74
N PHE A 29 -8.09 13.53 13.03
CA PHE A 29 -9.08 13.60 14.10
C PHE A 29 -9.73 14.98 14.17
N LEU A 30 -8.94 16.07 14.04
CA LEU A 30 -9.47 17.43 13.97
C LEU A 30 -10.35 17.64 12.74
N PHE A 31 -9.92 17.20 11.55
CA PHE A 31 -10.77 17.22 10.35
C PHE A 31 -12.02 16.35 10.49
N GLY A 32 -11.92 15.19 11.15
CA GLY A 32 -13.05 14.32 11.45
C GLY A 32 -14.05 14.98 12.41
N VAL A 33 -13.57 15.66 13.46
CA VAL A 33 -14.40 16.42 14.40
C VAL A 33 -15.03 17.64 13.72
N MET A 34 -14.27 18.40 12.93
CA MET A 34 -14.78 19.54 12.17
C MET A 34 -15.80 19.09 11.11
N GLY A 35 -15.54 17.98 10.43
CA GLY A 35 -16.49 17.31 9.55
C GLY A 35 -17.76 16.95 10.29
N LEU A 36 -17.67 16.24 11.42
CA LEU A 36 -18.82 15.88 12.25
C LEU A 36 -19.63 17.09 12.72
N VAL A 37 -18.98 18.21 13.06
CA VAL A 37 -19.66 19.47 13.45
C VAL A 37 -20.35 20.14 12.27
N LEU A 38 -19.67 20.29 11.13
CA LEU A 38 -20.25 20.84 9.90
C LEU A 38 -21.47 20.02 9.46
N LEU A 39 -21.32 18.70 9.52
CA LEU A 39 -22.36 17.73 9.24
C LEU A 39 -23.52 17.86 10.26
N ALA A 40 -23.24 18.02 11.56
CA ALA A 40 -24.28 18.29 12.57
C ALA A 40 -25.18 19.46 12.17
N VAL A 41 -24.56 20.54 11.69
CA VAL A 41 -25.26 21.76 11.28
C VAL A 41 -26.05 21.52 10.00
N LEU A 42 -25.45 20.89 8.99
CA LEU A 42 -26.11 20.59 7.71
C LEU A 42 -27.25 19.59 7.86
N GLY A 43 -27.10 18.56 8.70
CA GLY A 43 -28.12 17.54 8.93
C GLY A 43 -29.28 18.04 9.79
N THR A 44 -29.03 18.92 10.76
CA THR A 44 -30.13 19.59 11.49
C THR A 44 -30.91 20.54 10.58
N PHE A 45 -30.22 21.25 9.68
CA PHE A 45 -30.82 22.11 8.66
C PHE A 45 -31.61 21.31 7.61
N GLY A 46 -31.02 20.25 7.06
CA GLY A 46 -31.64 19.35 6.09
C GLY A 46 -32.84 18.62 6.67
N TYR A 47 -32.76 18.13 7.91
CA TYR A 47 -33.90 17.57 8.62
C TYR A 47 -35.03 18.60 8.78
N TYR A 48 -34.73 19.85 9.17
CA TYR A 48 -35.75 20.89 9.31
C TYR A 48 -36.45 21.20 7.97
N ILE A 49 -35.68 21.35 6.89
CA ILE A 49 -36.23 21.65 5.56
C ILE A 49 -37.01 20.46 4.99
N ILE A 50 -36.42 19.27 4.98
CA ILE A 50 -37.04 18.09 4.34
C ILE A 50 -38.25 17.62 5.15
N TYR A 51 -38.15 17.51 6.48
CA TYR A 51 -39.24 16.98 7.29
C TYR A 51 -40.40 17.97 7.47
N ARG A 52 -40.14 19.25 7.76
CA ARG A 52 -41.23 20.23 7.95
C ARG A 52 -41.75 20.80 6.64
N ARG A 53 -40.86 21.13 5.69
CA ARG A 53 -41.24 21.88 4.47
C ARG A 53 -41.69 20.97 3.34
N ILE A 54 -41.01 19.83 3.12
CA ILE A 54 -41.29 18.91 2.01
C ILE A 54 -42.28 17.81 2.43
N LEU A 55 -41.99 17.07 3.50
CA LEU A 55 -42.78 15.90 3.92
C LEU A 55 -44.03 16.23 4.76
N ARG A 56 -44.25 17.51 5.11
CA ARG A 56 -45.42 18.01 5.89
C ARG A 56 -45.70 17.17 7.15
N GLY A 57 -44.66 16.66 7.81
CA GLY A 57 -44.79 15.72 8.92
C GLY A 57 -45.40 16.36 10.18
N LYS A 58 -46.48 15.75 10.70
CA LYS A 58 -47.21 16.25 11.89
C LYS A 58 -46.64 15.78 13.24
N LYS A 59 -45.72 14.80 13.26
CA LYS A 59 -45.12 14.30 14.51
C LYS A 59 -44.12 15.30 15.09
N LYS A 60 -44.27 15.65 16.37
CA LYS A 60 -43.30 16.43 17.14
C LYS A 60 -42.18 15.52 17.62
N PHE A 61 -40.96 15.75 17.15
CA PHE A 61 -39.78 15.04 17.62
C PHE A 61 -39.15 15.74 18.82
N SER A 62 -38.53 14.96 19.71
CA SER A 62 -37.79 15.50 20.85
C SER A 62 -36.54 16.25 20.39
N LYS A 63 -36.07 17.24 21.16
CA LYS A 63 -34.81 17.97 20.89
C LYS A 63 -33.63 17.02 20.67
N LYS A 64 -33.58 15.92 21.45
CA LYS A 64 -32.59 14.85 21.33
C LYS A 64 -32.60 14.20 19.94
N GLN A 65 -33.77 13.82 19.44
CA GLN A 65 -33.92 13.20 18.13
C GLN A 65 -33.54 14.14 16.99
N ILE A 66 -33.81 15.45 17.14
CA ILE A 66 -33.43 16.45 16.14
C ILE A 66 -31.91 16.58 16.07
N ILE A 67 -31.23 16.71 17.21
CA ILE A 67 -29.77 16.87 17.27
C ILE A 67 -29.06 15.63 16.76
N PHE A 68 -29.31 14.46 17.37
CA PHE A 68 -28.62 13.23 16.98
C PHE A 68 -29.07 12.74 15.60
N GLY A 69 -30.32 12.99 15.21
CA GLY A 69 -30.83 12.67 13.87
C GLY A 69 -30.14 13.49 12.79
N GLY A 70 -29.96 14.79 13.01
CA GLY A 70 -29.20 15.65 12.11
C GLY A 70 -27.74 15.20 11.99
N LEU A 71 -27.07 14.97 13.12
CA LEU A 71 -25.71 14.41 13.16
C LEU A 71 -25.59 13.11 12.36
N PHE A 72 -26.54 12.19 12.54
CA PHE A 72 -26.54 10.91 11.85
C PHE A 72 -26.76 11.05 10.34
N ILE A 73 -27.71 11.87 9.91
CA ILE A 73 -27.97 12.12 8.48
C ILE A 73 -26.71 12.65 7.81
N ALA A 74 -26.05 13.59 8.44
CA ALA A 74 -24.91 14.22 7.82
C ALA A 74 -23.65 13.35 7.89
N TYR A 75 -23.46 12.58 8.97
CA TYR A 75 -22.51 11.47 8.98
C TYR A 75 -22.74 10.54 7.79
N VAL A 76 -23.98 10.09 7.55
CA VAL A 76 -24.33 9.23 6.42
C VAL A 76 -23.96 9.90 5.10
N LEU A 77 -24.33 11.17 4.89
CA LEU A 77 -23.95 11.93 3.69
C LEU A 77 -22.43 12.00 3.48
N MET A 78 -21.64 12.11 4.55
CA MET A 78 -20.18 12.09 4.45
C MET A 78 -19.64 10.71 4.09
N VAL A 79 -20.18 9.62 4.65
CA VAL A 79 -19.81 8.27 4.23
C VAL A 79 -20.07 8.11 2.74
N PHE A 80 -21.27 8.48 2.25
CA PHE A 80 -21.54 8.50 0.82
C PHE A 80 -20.53 9.40 0.07
N GLY A 81 -20.30 10.63 0.52
CA GLY A 81 -19.34 11.53 -0.13
C GLY A 81 -17.94 10.91 -0.29
N VAL A 82 -17.40 10.31 0.76
CA VAL A 82 -16.08 9.66 0.75
C VAL A 82 -16.09 8.40 -0.12
N THR A 83 -17.13 7.56 -0.05
CA THR A 83 -17.19 6.31 -0.82
C THR A 83 -17.48 6.52 -2.31
N PHE A 84 -18.11 7.65 -2.70
CA PHE A 84 -18.52 7.91 -4.09
C PHE A 84 -17.65 8.94 -4.82
N LEU A 85 -17.16 10.00 -4.15
CA LEU A 85 -16.43 11.10 -4.82
C LEU A 85 -14.91 10.86 -4.90
N SER A 86 -14.37 9.88 -4.18
CA SER A 86 -12.92 9.66 -4.08
C SER A 86 -12.35 8.72 -5.13
N ARG A 87 -13.18 8.04 -5.95
CA ARG A 87 -12.73 7.02 -6.91
C ARG A 87 -13.30 7.29 -8.30
N GLY A 88 -12.41 7.40 -9.29
CA GLY A 88 -12.78 7.68 -10.67
C GLY A 88 -13.70 6.60 -11.25
N PRO A 89 -14.68 6.96 -12.10
CA PRO A 89 -15.47 5.98 -12.84
C PRO A 89 -14.52 5.19 -13.77
N HIS A 90 -14.80 3.90 -13.98
CA HIS A 90 -14.18 2.97 -14.97
C HIS A 90 -13.47 1.71 -14.46
N PHE A 91 -13.83 1.16 -13.30
CA PHE A 91 -13.54 -0.25 -13.02
C PHE A 91 -14.82 -1.09 -13.15
N GLN A 92 -14.79 -2.12 -14.00
CA GLN A 92 -15.81 -3.19 -13.94
C GLN A 92 -15.84 -3.69 -12.50
N GLY A 93 -17.00 -3.61 -11.84
CA GLY A 93 -17.12 -3.95 -10.42
C GLY A 93 -16.54 -5.33 -10.15
N SER A 94 -15.45 -5.39 -9.40
CA SER A 94 -14.85 -6.64 -8.93
C SER A 94 -15.30 -6.95 -7.52
N MET A 95 -15.22 -8.22 -7.14
CA MET A 95 -15.63 -8.67 -5.82
C MET A 95 -14.47 -9.45 -5.19
N ASN A 96 -14.00 -8.98 -4.04
CA ASN A 96 -13.04 -9.70 -3.22
C ASN A 96 -13.77 -10.35 -2.04
N THR A 97 -13.98 -11.66 -2.13
CA THR A 97 -14.64 -12.46 -1.09
C THR A 97 -13.65 -13.16 -0.15
N HIS A 98 -12.34 -13.00 -0.37
CA HIS A 98 -11.32 -13.66 0.44
C HIS A 98 -11.11 -12.90 1.74
N PHE A 99 -11.71 -13.43 2.82
CA PHE A 99 -11.59 -12.85 4.15
C PHE A 99 -10.12 -12.75 4.60
N LEU A 100 -9.74 -11.58 5.11
CA LEU A 100 -8.41 -11.14 5.53
C LEU A 100 -7.36 -11.05 4.42
N SER A 101 -7.76 -11.06 3.14
CA SER A 101 -6.83 -10.88 2.03
C SER A 101 -6.22 -9.48 2.00
N SER A 102 -7.01 -8.44 2.30
CA SER A 102 -6.52 -7.05 2.36
C SER A 102 -5.56 -6.84 3.53
N TYR A 103 -5.82 -7.51 4.67
CA TYR A 103 -4.89 -7.56 5.80
C TYR A 103 -3.58 -8.24 5.44
N ARG A 104 -3.65 -9.33 4.68
CA ARG A 104 -2.46 -10.06 4.23
C ARG A 104 -1.68 -9.29 3.17
N ASP A 105 -2.34 -8.56 2.30
CA ASP A 105 -1.71 -7.63 1.36
C ASP A 105 -1.04 -6.46 2.08
N ALA A 106 -1.69 -5.88 3.09
CA ALA A 106 -1.08 -4.87 3.95
C ALA A 106 0.12 -5.43 4.72
N TRP A 107 0.07 -6.69 5.14
CA TRP A 107 1.21 -7.39 5.73
C TRP A 107 2.35 -7.60 4.73
N ASN A 108 2.07 -8.17 3.55
CA ASN A 108 3.07 -8.53 2.55
C ASN A 108 3.79 -7.30 1.97
N SER A 109 3.04 -6.23 1.68
CA SER A 109 3.61 -4.95 1.19
C SER A 109 4.17 -4.08 2.31
N PHE A 110 3.68 -4.27 3.54
CA PHE A 110 3.92 -3.41 4.70
C PHE A 110 3.82 -1.90 4.42
N SER A 111 3.04 -1.52 3.41
CA SER A 111 2.93 -0.13 2.99
C SER A 111 2.03 0.65 3.95
N LEU A 112 2.39 1.89 4.25
CA LEU A 112 1.55 2.74 5.11
C LEU A 112 0.15 2.89 4.53
N ARG A 113 0.05 3.04 3.20
CA ARG A 113 -1.21 3.23 2.48
C ARG A 113 -2.17 2.05 2.68
N SER A 114 -1.68 0.81 2.57
CA SER A 114 -2.52 -0.39 2.76
C SER A 114 -3.06 -0.48 4.20
N TRP A 115 -2.22 -0.21 5.20
CA TRP A 115 -2.66 -0.18 6.60
C TRP A 115 -3.63 0.96 6.89
N GLN A 116 -3.41 2.14 6.29
CA GLN A 116 -4.31 3.28 6.40
C GLN A 116 -5.71 2.95 5.89
N PHE A 117 -5.85 2.27 4.76
CA PHE A 117 -7.17 1.89 4.24
C PHE A 117 -7.94 1.02 5.24
N ILE A 118 -7.32 -0.02 5.79
CA ILE A 118 -7.94 -0.89 6.80
C ILE A 118 -8.37 -0.10 8.03
N ILE A 119 -7.47 0.74 8.57
CA ILE A 119 -7.71 1.52 9.79
C ILE A 119 -8.84 2.54 9.55
N LEU A 120 -8.82 3.25 8.43
CA LEU A 120 -9.84 4.23 8.08
C LEU A 120 -11.22 3.58 7.87
N ASN A 121 -11.29 2.37 7.33
CA ASN A 121 -12.55 1.63 7.23
C ASN A 121 -13.13 1.31 8.63
N ILE A 122 -12.30 0.90 9.59
CA ILE A 122 -12.73 0.76 10.99
C ILE A 122 -13.23 2.11 11.54
N PHE A 123 -12.45 3.19 11.40
CA PHE A 123 -12.81 4.50 11.94
C PHE A 123 -14.10 5.07 11.34
N MET A 124 -14.35 4.81 10.05
CA MET A 124 -15.52 5.30 9.33
C MET A 124 -16.84 4.89 10.01
N PHE A 125 -16.92 3.70 10.59
CA PHE A 125 -18.14 3.22 11.25
C PHE A 125 -18.21 3.44 12.77
N VAL A 126 -17.16 3.98 13.40
CA VAL A 126 -17.19 4.36 14.82
C VAL A 126 -18.34 5.36 15.11
N PRO A 127 -18.56 6.42 14.32
CA PRO A 127 -19.71 7.31 14.52
C PRO A 127 -21.06 6.61 14.40
N PHE A 128 -21.21 5.62 13.51
CA PHE A 128 -22.45 4.83 13.36
C PHE A 128 -22.80 4.12 14.67
N GLY A 129 -21.85 3.37 15.23
CA GLY A 129 -22.01 2.66 16.49
C GLY A 129 -22.27 3.57 17.69
N PHE A 130 -21.69 4.78 17.67
CA PHE A 130 -21.85 5.77 18.73
C PHE A 130 -23.22 6.46 18.69
N LEU A 131 -23.67 6.91 17.51
CA LEU A 131 -24.88 7.72 17.35
C LEU A 131 -26.16 6.89 17.45
N LEU A 132 -26.15 5.66 16.94
CA LEU A 132 -27.36 4.85 16.80
C LEU A 132 -28.09 4.55 18.14
N PRO A 133 -27.40 4.19 19.24
CA PRO A 133 -28.01 4.07 20.58
C PRO A 133 -28.63 5.36 21.11
N LEU A 134 -28.10 6.52 20.70
CA LEU A 134 -28.59 7.83 21.13
C LEU A 134 -29.89 8.22 20.42
N LEU A 135 -30.09 7.75 19.18
CA LEU A 135 -31.29 7.99 18.37
C LEU A 135 -32.51 7.26 18.91
N GLN A 136 -32.37 5.98 19.25
CA GLN A 136 -33.51 5.15 19.65
C GLN A 136 -33.14 4.05 20.64
N GLY A 137 -33.98 3.88 21.67
CA GLY A 137 -33.68 2.97 22.79
C GLY A 137 -33.55 1.48 22.43
N ARG A 138 -34.07 1.02 21.30
CA ARG A 138 -33.85 -0.37 20.87
C ARG A 138 -32.37 -0.69 20.61
N PHE A 139 -31.59 0.31 20.22
CA PHE A 139 -30.16 0.18 19.94
C PHE A 139 -29.28 0.23 21.19
N TYR A 140 -29.86 0.33 22.40
CA TYR A 140 -29.13 0.01 23.62
C TYR A 140 -28.72 -1.46 23.68
N LYS A 141 -29.41 -2.35 22.96
CA LYS A 141 -29.02 -3.75 22.83
C LYS A 141 -27.98 -3.88 21.71
N ILE A 142 -26.79 -4.38 22.05
CA ILE A 142 -25.64 -4.47 21.14
C ILE A 142 -25.99 -5.13 19.80
N TYR A 143 -26.73 -6.24 19.82
CA TYR A 143 -27.09 -6.97 18.61
C TYR A 143 -27.92 -6.13 17.62
N ASN A 144 -28.80 -5.23 18.11
CA ASN A 144 -29.57 -4.35 17.23
C ASN A 144 -28.66 -3.35 16.51
N THR A 145 -27.63 -2.84 17.20
CA THR A 145 -26.66 -1.90 16.62
C THR A 145 -25.77 -2.61 15.61
N LEU A 146 -25.29 -3.81 15.93
CA LEU A 146 -24.42 -4.58 15.03
C LEU A 146 -25.17 -5.08 13.79
N ILE A 147 -26.42 -5.56 13.92
CA ILE A 147 -27.24 -5.94 12.76
C ILE A 147 -27.48 -4.73 11.86
N ALA A 148 -27.79 -3.56 12.44
CA ALA A 148 -27.96 -2.34 11.65
C ALA A 148 -26.65 -1.93 10.93
N ALA A 149 -25.50 -2.06 11.60
CA ALA A 149 -24.20 -1.77 10.99
C ALA A 149 -23.90 -2.74 9.84
N LEU A 150 -24.11 -4.05 10.06
CA LEU A 150 -23.93 -5.09 9.06
C LEU A 150 -24.81 -4.86 7.82
N LEU A 151 -26.10 -4.59 8.01
CA LEU A 151 -27.02 -4.29 6.90
C LEU A 151 -26.62 -3.02 6.16
N PHE A 152 -26.18 -1.99 6.87
CA PHE A 152 -25.78 -0.73 6.26
C PHE A 152 -24.48 -0.85 5.47
N THR A 153 -23.47 -1.56 5.99
CA THR A 153 -22.23 -1.79 5.23
C THR A 153 -22.48 -2.70 4.02
N ILE A 154 -23.27 -3.77 4.15
CA ILE A 154 -23.65 -4.61 2.99
C ILE A 154 -24.37 -3.77 1.94
N PHE A 155 -25.26 -2.85 2.36
CA PHE A 155 -25.91 -1.94 1.44
C PHE A 155 -24.91 -1.04 0.69
N ILE A 156 -23.91 -0.47 1.38
CA ILE A 156 -22.87 0.36 0.76
C ILE A 156 -22.09 -0.45 -0.28
N GLU A 157 -21.60 -1.64 0.09
CA GLU A 157 -20.81 -2.50 -0.79
C GLU A 157 -21.60 -2.96 -2.02
N LEU A 158 -22.86 -3.42 -1.84
CA LEU A 158 -23.73 -3.81 -2.94
C LEU A 158 -24.05 -2.62 -3.86
N PHE A 159 -24.20 -1.43 -3.30
CA PHE A 159 -24.44 -0.23 -4.07
C PHE A 159 -23.20 0.14 -4.90
N GLN A 160 -22.00 0.14 -4.30
CA GLN A 160 -20.73 0.41 -4.99
C GLN A 160 -20.48 -0.59 -6.12
N LEU A 161 -20.73 -1.88 -5.87
CA LEU A 161 -20.64 -2.94 -6.87
C LEU A 161 -21.59 -2.67 -8.05
N LYS A 162 -22.84 -2.30 -7.78
CA LYS A 162 -23.83 -1.99 -8.81
C LYS A 162 -23.49 -0.73 -9.60
N THR A 163 -22.91 0.29 -8.96
CA THR A 163 -22.55 1.55 -9.63
C THR A 163 -21.19 1.51 -10.33
N GLY A 164 -20.39 0.46 -10.14
CA GLY A 164 -19.05 0.35 -10.73
C GLY A 164 -18.05 1.38 -10.19
N VAL A 165 -18.29 1.88 -8.97
CA VAL A 165 -17.46 2.92 -8.32
C VAL A 165 -16.45 2.29 -7.35
N GLY A 166 -16.61 1.00 -7.03
CA GLY A 166 -15.74 0.31 -6.10
C GLY A 166 -15.73 -1.21 -6.25
N VAL A 167 -14.92 -1.84 -5.41
CA VAL A 167 -14.79 -3.29 -5.26
C VAL A 167 -15.65 -3.69 -4.06
N PHE A 168 -16.45 -4.75 -4.18
CA PHE A 168 -17.11 -5.33 -3.01
C PHE A 168 -16.05 -6.07 -2.19
N GLU A 169 -15.76 -5.61 -0.98
CA GLU A 169 -14.71 -6.20 -0.13
C GLU A 169 -15.27 -6.76 1.17
N LEU A 170 -15.12 -8.07 1.39
CA LEU A 170 -15.56 -8.72 2.63
C LEU A 170 -14.84 -8.17 3.87
N ASP A 171 -13.59 -7.77 3.71
CA ASP A 171 -12.77 -7.17 4.77
C ASP A 171 -13.33 -5.81 5.20
N ASP A 172 -13.93 -5.05 4.28
CA ASP A 172 -14.53 -3.75 4.57
C ASP A 172 -15.81 -3.89 5.40
N ILE A 173 -16.63 -4.89 5.10
CA ILE A 173 -17.79 -5.27 5.94
C ILE A 173 -17.34 -5.58 7.36
N PHE A 174 -16.27 -6.38 7.51
CA PHE A 174 -15.72 -6.73 8.83
C PHE A 174 -15.19 -5.50 9.57
N ASN A 175 -14.38 -4.68 8.89
CA ASN A 175 -13.80 -3.45 9.44
C ASN A 175 -14.87 -2.48 9.91
N ASN A 176 -15.92 -2.28 9.09
CA ASN A 176 -17.04 -1.41 9.39
C ASN A 176 -17.85 -1.92 10.59
N VAL A 177 -18.11 -3.22 10.68
CA VAL A 177 -18.80 -3.81 11.85
C VAL A 177 -17.94 -3.68 13.12
N LEU A 178 -16.63 -3.88 13.03
CA LEU A 178 -15.69 -3.67 14.14
C LEU A 178 -15.69 -2.19 14.59
N GLY A 179 -15.70 -1.25 13.65
CA GLY A 179 -15.85 0.18 13.90
C GLY A 179 -17.13 0.49 14.67
N ALA A 180 -18.27 -0.04 14.22
CA ALA A 180 -19.55 0.13 14.90
C ALA A 180 -19.55 -0.50 16.30
N LEU A 181 -18.89 -1.64 16.49
CA LEU A 181 -18.72 -2.27 17.81
C LEU A 181 -17.92 -1.35 18.76
N ILE A 182 -16.82 -0.76 18.29
CA ILE A 182 -16.00 0.19 19.04
C ILE A 182 -16.81 1.44 19.41
N GLY A 183 -17.50 2.04 18.44
CA GLY A 183 -18.35 3.21 18.65
C GLY A 183 -19.48 2.96 19.66
N TYR A 184 -20.12 1.80 19.58
CA TYR A 184 -21.11 1.34 20.56
C TYR A 184 -20.51 1.21 21.95
N GLY A 185 -19.33 0.60 22.06
CA GLY A 185 -18.58 0.48 23.31
C GLY A 185 -18.30 1.84 23.97
N ILE A 186 -17.84 2.82 23.18
CA ILE A 186 -17.56 4.18 23.66
C ILE A 186 -18.84 4.84 24.21
N VAL A 187 -19.94 4.85 23.47
CA VAL A 187 -21.17 5.51 23.93
C VAL A 187 -21.78 4.82 25.15
N MET A 188 -21.75 3.49 25.20
CA MET A 188 -22.27 2.73 26.35
C MET A 188 -21.41 2.91 27.60
N THR A 189 -20.09 3.08 27.42
CA THR A 189 -19.17 3.47 28.50
C THR A 189 -19.60 4.82 29.09
N LEU A 190 -19.75 5.86 28.25
CA LEU A 190 -20.18 7.19 28.70
C LEU A 190 -21.51 7.14 29.47
N LEU A 191 -22.50 6.42 28.94
CA LEU A 191 -23.81 6.29 29.57
C LEU A 191 -23.77 5.48 30.89
N SER A 192 -22.84 4.54 31.02
CA SER A 192 -22.64 3.74 32.22
C SER A 192 -21.92 4.49 33.33
N VAL A 193 -21.02 5.42 32.99
CA VAL A 193 -20.34 6.30 33.97
C VAL A 193 -21.34 7.26 34.61
N ILE A 194 -22.23 7.84 33.79
CA ILE A 194 -23.24 8.82 34.22
C ILE A 194 -24.29 8.17 35.16
N LYS A 195 -24.72 6.94 34.89
CA LYS A 195 -25.76 6.28 35.70
C LYS A 195 -25.17 5.63 36.97
N PRO A 196 -25.76 5.82 38.17
CA PRO A 196 -25.32 5.11 39.37
C PRO A 196 -25.49 3.59 39.19
N SER A 197 -24.44 2.82 39.45
CA SER A 197 -24.44 1.36 39.31
C SER A 197 -23.37 0.75 40.22
N LYS A 198 -23.65 -0.42 40.81
CA LYS A 198 -22.71 -1.15 41.68
C LYS A 198 -21.53 -1.78 40.91
N SER A 199 -21.65 -1.98 39.59
CA SER A 199 -20.65 -2.66 38.74
C SER A 199 -20.08 -1.76 37.63
N LYS A 200 -19.89 -0.46 37.92
CA LYS A 200 -19.38 0.53 36.93
C LYS A 200 -18.07 0.11 36.27
N GLY A 201 -17.05 -0.26 37.06
CA GLY A 201 -15.73 -0.61 36.54
C GLY A 201 -15.77 -1.78 35.56
N LEU A 202 -16.49 -2.86 35.91
CA LEU A 202 -16.65 -4.03 35.05
C LEU A 202 -17.34 -3.68 33.73
N LYS A 203 -18.40 -2.87 33.76
CA LYS A 203 -19.10 -2.42 32.54
C LYS A 203 -18.19 -1.61 31.62
N VAL A 204 -17.42 -0.67 32.19
CA VAL A 204 -16.46 0.12 31.42
C VAL A 204 -15.42 -0.78 30.74
N MET A 205 -14.86 -1.74 31.48
CA MET A 205 -13.89 -2.69 30.92
C MET A 205 -14.50 -3.52 29.77
N VAL A 206 -15.72 -4.05 29.94
CA VAL A 206 -16.39 -4.84 28.90
C VAL A 206 -16.72 -4.00 27.67
N PHE A 207 -17.20 -2.76 27.84
CA PHE A 207 -17.55 -1.92 26.71
C PHE A 207 -16.32 -1.38 25.95
N LEU A 208 -15.19 -1.16 26.62
CA LEU A 208 -13.95 -0.73 25.96
C LEU A 208 -13.09 -1.90 25.45
N SER A 209 -13.42 -3.15 25.80
CA SER A 209 -12.62 -4.31 25.38
C SER A 209 -12.43 -4.42 23.86
N PRO A 210 -13.42 -4.11 22.98
CA PRO A 210 -13.19 -4.18 21.53
C PRO A 210 -12.14 -3.19 21.05
N LEU A 211 -12.14 -1.96 21.58
CA LEU A 211 -11.16 -0.92 21.26
C LEU A 211 -9.76 -1.35 21.72
N ILE A 212 -9.64 -1.77 22.97
CA ILE A 212 -8.36 -2.19 23.56
C ILE A 212 -7.81 -3.39 22.79
N MET A 213 -8.63 -4.40 22.49
CA MET A 213 -8.22 -5.58 21.74
C MET A 213 -7.73 -5.20 20.34
N THR A 214 -8.46 -4.31 19.64
CA THR A 214 -8.05 -3.82 18.32
C THR A 214 -6.69 -3.12 18.38
N LEU A 215 -6.49 -2.22 19.34
CA LEU A 215 -5.21 -1.53 19.54
C LEU A 215 -4.08 -2.50 19.85
N VAL A 216 -4.30 -3.46 20.76
CA VAL A 216 -3.31 -4.49 21.11
C VAL A 216 -2.94 -5.32 19.88
N VAL A 217 -3.89 -5.72 19.04
CA VAL A 217 -3.63 -6.47 17.81
C VAL A 217 -2.75 -5.67 16.85
N PHE A 218 -3.11 -4.43 16.53
CA PHE A 218 -2.30 -3.60 15.63
C PHE A 218 -0.90 -3.33 16.20
N ILE A 219 -0.80 -2.96 17.48
CA ILE A 219 0.50 -2.76 18.15
C ILE A 219 1.33 -4.03 18.08
N SER A 220 0.73 -5.20 18.31
CA SER A 220 1.43 -6.48 18.23
C SER A 220 1.92 -6.79 16.82
N ILE A 221 1.11 -6.53 15.78
CA ILE A 221 1.49 -6.72 14.37
C ILE A 221 2.68 -5.81 14.01
N PHE A 222 2.61 -4.52 14.31
CA PHE A 222 3.68 -3.56 13.99
C PHE A 222 4.95 -3.86 14.79
N THR A 223 4.82 -4.20 16.07
CA THR A 223 5.97 -4.57 16.93
C THR A 223 6.61 -5.86 16.45
N TYR A 224 5.82 -6.86 16.08
CA TYR A 224 6.32 -8.12 15.53
C TYR A 224 7.09 -7.87 14.23
N TYR A 225 6.53 -7.10 13.30
CA TYR A 225 7.23 -6.72 12.07
C TYR A 225 8.51 -5.94 12.33
N ASP A 226 8.51 -4.96 13.24
CA ASP A 226 9.71 -4.16 13.55
C ASP A 226 10.86 -5.07 14.02
N ASN A 227 10.54 -6.08 14.84
CA ASN A 227 11.49 -7.05 15.36
C ASN A 227 11.86 -8.18 14.38
N LYS A 228 11.17 -8.35 13.24
CA LYS A 228 11.62 -9.29 12.21
C LYS A 228 12.95 -8.85 11.65
N GLU A 229 13.87 -9.79 11.45
CA GLU A 229 15.15 -9.47 10.82
C GLU A 229 14.95 -8.98 9.37
N PHE A 230 14.19 -9.74 8.58
CA PHE A 230 13.88 -9.41 7.19
C PHE A 230 12.46 -8.87 7.03
N GLY A 231 12.27 -8.08 5.98
CA GLY A 231 10.97 -7.64 5.52
C GLY A 231 10.14 -8.77 4.92
N ASN A 232 8.94 -8.42 4.48
CA ASN A 232 8.05 -9.31 3.80
C ASN A 232 8.25 -9.17 2.28
N ILE A 233 7.86 -10.21 1.54
CA ILE A 233 7.88 -10.21 0.07
C ILE A 233 6.50 -9.76 -0.43
N PRO A 234 6.38 -8.62 -1.14
CA PRO A 234 5.09 -8.10 -1.62
C PRO A 234 4.32 -9.04 -2.55
N GLN A 235 5.03 -9.88 -3.30
CA GLN A 235 4.51 -10.87 -4.24
C GLN A 235 4.04 -12.17 -3.55
N ALA A 236 4.23 -12.31 -2.24
CA ALA A 236 3.72 -13.46 -1.51
C ALA A 236 2.19 -13.53 -1.60
N TYR A 237 1.65 -14.73 -1.45
CA TYR A 237 0.20 -14.95 -1.51
C TYR A 237 -0.55 -14.17 -0.43
N ASN A 238 -1.75 -13.69 -0.79
CA ASN A 238 -2.66 -12.92 0.04
C ASN A 238 -3.94 -13.70 0.40
N TYR A 239 -4.24 -14.77 -0.32
CA TYR A 239 -5.20 -15.80 0.04
C TYR A 239 -4.82 -17.11 -0.66
N LYS A 240 -5.48 -18.22 -0.33
CA LYS A 240 -5.23 -19.50 -1.00
C LYS A 240 -6.12 -19.64 -2.21
N ILE A 241 -5.53 -19.79 -3.39
CA ILE A 241 -6.28 -20.07 -4.62
C ILE A 241 -6.81 -21.51 -4.56
N ASN A 242 -8.07 -21.71 -4.96
CA ASN A 242 -8.68 -23.02 -4.94
C ASN A 242 -8.27 -23.84 -6.18
N LEU A 243 -7.32 -24.76 -6.00
CA LEU A 243 -6.81 -25.61 -7.08
C LEU A 243 -7.37 -27.04 -7.06
N LYS A 244 -8.45 -27.33 -6.32
CA LYS A 244 -8.97 -28.71 -6.15
C LYS A 244 -9.28 -29.43 -7.47
N ASN A 245 -9.74 -28.68 -8.47
CA ASN A 245 -10.12 -29.21 -9.78
C ASN A 245 -9.14 -28.79 -10.88
N ALA A 246 -8.03 -28.14 -10.53
CA ALA A 246 -7.02 -27.72 -11.48
C ALA A 246 -6.09 -28.89 -11.80
N ASN A 247 -5.80 -29.09 -13.08
CA ASN A 247 -4.79 -30.02 -13.53
C ASN A 247 -3.42 -29.32 -13.47
N ILE A 248 -2.50 -29.86 -12.66
CA ILE A 248 -1.17 -29.28 -12.46
C ILE A 248 -0.13 -30.23 -13.05
N VAL A 249 0.55 -29.79 -14.11
CA VAL A 249 1.59 -30.54 -14.80
C VAL A 249 2.95 -29.92 -14.50
N LEU A 250 3.83 -30.70 -13.88
CA LEU A 250 5.21 -30.30 -13.61
C LEU A 250 6.15 -30.92 -14.64
N LYS A 251 6.78 -30.08 -15.47
CA LYS A 251 7.84 -30.51 -16.41
C LYS A 251 9.25 -30.31 -15.85
N ALA A 252 9.40 -29.40 -14.88
CA ALA A 252 10.68 -29.08 -14.26
C ALA A 252 11.16 -30.17 -13.28
N SER A 253 12.48 -30.25 -13.10
CA SER A 253 13.10 -31.14 -12.12
C SER A 253 12.99 -30.58 -10.70
N LEU A 254 12.51 -31.39 -9.77
CA LEU A 254 12.53 -31.11 -8.32
C LEU A 254 13.80 -31.62 -7.63
N LYS A 255 14.82 -32.07 -8.38
CA LYS A 255 16.09 -32.48 -7.76
C LYS A 255 16.71 -31.27 -7.04
N ASP A 256 16.87 -31.44 -5.73
CA ASP A 256 17.23 -30.40 -4.76
C ASP A 256 18.62 -29.81 -4.99
N ASN A 257 18.74 -28.50 -4.72
CA ASN A 257 19.89 -27.93 -4.04
C ASN A 257 19.35 -27.32 -2.73
N LYS A 258 19.38 -28.10 -1.64
CA LYS A 258 19.33 -27.50 -0.31
C LYS A 258 20.67 -26.82 -0.08
N GLY A 259 20.63 -25.53 0.18
CA GLY A 259 21.82 -24.73 0.39
C GLY A 259 21.53 -23.55 1.28
N ALA A 260 22.56 -23.06 1.95
CA ALA A 260 22.56 -21.69 2.42
C ALA A 260 22.84 -20.79 1.22
N VAL A 261 22.06 -19.73 1.05
CA VAL A 261 22.26 -18.74 -0.03
C VAL A 261 22.47 -17.36 0.58
N PRO A 262 23.29 -16.50 -0.04
CA PRO A 262 23.53 -15.17 0.47
C PRO A 262 22.27 -14.30 0.41
N ILE A 263 22.08 -13.46 1.41
CA ILE A 263 21.18 -12.31 1.35
C ILE A 263 22.02 -11.07 1.17
N TYR A 264 21.49 -10.14 0.37
CA TYR A 264 22.09 -8.84 0.18
C TYR A 264 21.16 -7.74 0.69
N LYS A 265 21.70 -6.53 0.86
CA LYS A 265 20.94 -5.36 1.28
C LYS A 265 21.19 -4.20 0.34
N ALA A 266 20.11 -3.56 -0.08
CA ALA A 266 20.16 -2.34 -0.88
C ALA A 266 20.66 -1.17 -0.01
N PRO A 267 21.31 -0.16 -0.62
CA PRO A 267 21.49 1.12 0.04
C PRO A 267 20.12 1.72 0.38
N VAL A 268 20.07 2.52 1.45
CA VAL A 268 18.84 3.22 1.86
C VAL A 268 19.19 4.68 2.07
N PHE A 269 18.49 5.54 1.35
CA PHE A 269 18.61 6.98 1.41
C PHE A 269 17.64 7.52 2.46
N THR A 270 18.11 8.45 3.26
CA THR A 270 17.26 9.33 4.05
C THR A 270 16.62 10.39 3.15
N LYS A 271 15.58 11.07 3.65
CA LYS A 271 14.95 12.18 2.93
C LYS A 271 15.94 13.30 2.61
N ASP A 272 16.84 13.59 3.56
CA ASP A 272 17.85 14.65 3.39
C ASP A 272 18.91 14.24 2.35
N GLU A 273 19.41 12.99 2.40
CA GLU A 273 20.34 12.47 1.38
C GLU A 273 19.70 12.44 -0.02
N ALA A 274 18.41 12.13 -0.13
CA ALA A 274 17.68 12.18 -1.40
C ALA A 274 17.56 13.60 -1.97
N ILE A 275 17.33 14.61 -1.11
CA ILE A 275 17.28 16.03 -1.50
C ILE A 275 18.64 16.51 -1.98
N GLU A 276 19.70 16.18 -1.24
CA GLU A 276 21.08 16.51 -1.60
C GLU A 276 21.46 15.88 -2.95
N TRP A 277 21.22 14.57 -3.09
CA TRP A 277 21.48 13.84 -4.34
C TRP A 277 20.73 14.44 -5.53
N ALA A 278 19.44 14.73 -5.40
CA ALA A 278 18.65 15.29 -6.50
C ALA A 278 19.13 16.69 -6.91
N SER A 279 19.57 17.50 -5.93
CA SER A 279 20.13 18.82 -6.18
C SER A 279 21.46 18.74 -6.93
N GLU A 280 22.34 17.83 -6.52
CA GLU A 280 23.60 17.55 -7.21
C GLU A 280 23.37 17.04 -8.63
N PHE A 281 22.40 16.14 -8.81
CA PHE A 281 22.03 15.60 -10.13
C PHE A 281 21.57 16.72 -11.06
N PHE A 282 20.64 17.59 -10.64
CA PHE A 282 20.23 18.73 -11.47
C PHE A 282 21.40 19.66 -11.81
N ASN A 283 22.23 20.01 -10.83
CA ASN A 283 23.39 20.87 -11.06
C ASN A 283 24.39 20.25 -12.05
N SER A 284 24.59 18.92 -12.01
CA SER A 284 25.47 18.21 -12.94
C SER A 284 25.01 18.32 -14.41
N LEU A 285 23.70 18.43 -14.62
CA LEU A 285 23.08 18.66 -15.94
C LEU A 285 22.99 20.16 -16.30
N GLY A 286 23.58 21.06 -15.50
CA GLY A 286 23.47 22.50 -15.69
C GLY A 286 22.09 23.08 -15.37
N ILE A 287 21.24 22.33 -14.66
CA ILE A 287 19.90 22.77 -14.24
C ILE A 287 20.00 23.40 -12.85
N ASP A 288 19.57 24.65 -12.72
CA ASP A 288 19.60 25.39 -11.45
C ASP A 288 18.71 24.73 -10.37
N ALA A 289 19.35 24.22 -9.32
CA ALA A 289 18.72 23.54 -8.19
C ALA A 289 18.17 24.46 -7.09
N SER A 290 18.28 25.79 -7.20
CA SER A 290 17.93 26.73 -6.10
C SER A 290 16.43 26.79 -5.74
N ASN A 291 15.54 26.22 -6.57
CA ASN A 291 14.08 26.26 -6.39
C ASN A 291 13.40 24.92 -6.73
N ILE A 292 13.92 23.82 -6.20
CA ILE A 292 13.30 22.49 -6.38
C ILE A 292 12.05 22.40 -5.50
N GLU A 293 10.92 22.08 -6.12
CA GLU A 293 9.68 21.71 -5.45
C GLU A 293 9.74 20.21 -5.07
N ILE A 294 9.47 19.87 -3.82
CA ILE A 294 9.63 18.51 -3.29
C ILE A 294 8.28 17.97 -2.81
N ASP A 295 7.80 16.95 -3.50
CA ASP A 295 6.67 16.12 -3.10
C ASP A 295 7.21 14.85 -2.40
N ALA A 296 7.39 14.93 -1.09
CA ALA A 296 7.93 13.81 -0.31
C ALA A 296 6.83 12.81 0.09
N TYR A 297 7.03 11.54 -0.26
CA TYR A 297 6.21 10.41 0.19
C TYR A 297 6.98 9.55 1.21
N ASN A 298 6.39 8.43 1.62
CA ASN A 298 6.98 7.56 2.65
C ASN A 298 8.19 6.78 2.13
N ASP A 299 8.12 6.32 0.88
CA ASP A 299 9.09 5.38 0.30
C ASP A 299 9.90 6.03 -0.84
N ASN A 300 9.51 7.23 -1.27
CA ASN A 300 10.16 8.00 -2.33
C ASN A 300 9.90 9.51 -2.19
N SER A 301 10.62 10.29 -3.00
CA SER A 301 10.38 11.72 -3.22
C SER A 301 10.31 12.01 -4.71
N LEU A 302 9.41 12.94 -5.06
CA LEU A 302 9.35 13.53 -6.38
C LEU A 302 9.87 14.96 -6.31
N PHE A 303 10.89 15.24 -7.12
CA PHE A 303 11.57 16.52 -7.22
C PHE A 303 11.17 17.19 -8.52
N TRP A 304 10.64 18.40 -8.46
CA TRP A 304 10.25 19.19 -9.62
C TRP A 304 11.16 20.40 -9.76
N ARG A 305 11.67 20.61 -10.98
CA ARG A 305 12.18 21.92 -11.40
C ARG A 305 11.24 22.51 -12.44
N ARG A 306 10.39 23.44 -11.99
CA ARG A 306 9.48 24.17 -12.87
C ARG A 306 10.27 25.17 -13.74
N GLY A 307 9.89 25.30 -15.01
CA GLY A 307 10.54 26.18 -15.97
C GLY A 307 10.19 25.81 -17.40
N GLU A 308 10.86 26.45 -18.35
CA GLU A 308 10.81 26.12 -19.78
C GLU A 308 12.22 25.67 -20.22
N PRO A 309 12.49 24.35 -20.30
CA PRO A 309 11.57 23.25 -20.04
C PRO A 309 11.45 22.90 -18.54
N THR A 310 10.43 22.12 -18.21
CA THR A 310 10.21 21.57 -16.87
C THR A 310 10.90 20.22 -16.74
N TYR A 311 11.44 19.93 -15.56
CA TYR A 311 12.08 18.65 -15.25
C TYR A 311 11.50 18.02 -14.00
N ASN A 312 11.58 16.69 -13.91
CA ASN A 312 11.40 16.01 -12.63
C ASN A 312 12.35 14.83 -12.43
N ILE A 313 12.48 14.45 -11.15
CA ILE A 313 13.14 13.23 -10.72
C ILE A 313 12.23 12.53 -9.71
N TRP A 314 11.85 11.30 -9.98
CA TRP A 314 11.24 10.40 -9.00
C TRP A 314 12.33 9.51 -8.42
N LEU A 315 12.63 9.58 -7.12
CA LEU A 315 13.68 8.79 -6.47
C LEU A 315 13.10 7.91 -5.35
N ASP A 316 13.37 6.61 -5.42
CA ASP A 316 13.03 5.65 -4.37
C ASP A 316 14.15 5.54 -3.34
N TYR A 317 13.78 5.64 -2.06
CA TYR A 317 14.76 5.67 -0.97
C TYR A 317 15.53 4.36 -0.84
N VAL A 318 14.89 3.23 -1.13
CA VAL A 318 15.54 1.92 -1.09
C VAL A 318 16.13 1.62 -2.46
N GLY A 319 17.43 1.34 -2.51
CA GLY A 319 18.16 1.10 -3.75
C GLY A 319 18.67 2.37 -4.41
N GLY A 320 18.09 3.55 -4.10
CA GLY A 320 18.46 4.82 -4.76
C GLY A 320 18.08 4.82 -6.24
N THR A 321 17.08 4.05 -6.63
CA THR A 321 16.61 4.00 -8.02
C THR A 321 15.87 5.28 -8.35
N TYR A 322 15.97 5.73 -9.60
CA TYR A 322 15.32 6.97 -9.99
C TYR A 322 14.83 6.97 -11.44
N ARG A 323 13.88 7.86 -11.69
CA ARG A 323 13.42 8.24 -13.03
C ARG A 323 13.56 9.73 -13.21
N PHE A 324 14.32 10.15 -14.21
CA PHE A 324 14.43 11.53 -14.66
C PHE A 324 13.54 11.75 -15.89
N SER A 325 12.92 12.92 -15.98
CA SER A 325 12.14 13.34 -17.14
C SER A 325 12.35 14.82 -17.44
N ASP A 326 12.78 15.11 -18.66
CA ASP A 326 12.76 16.42 -19.31
C ASP A 326 11.49 16.53 -20.15
N PHE A 327 10.59 17.43 -19.77
CA PHE A 327 9.27 17.57 -20.40
C PHE A 327 9.30 18.21 -21.79
N SER A 328 10.45 18.70 -22.27
CA SER A 328 10.60 19.06 -23.69
C SER A 328 10.51 17.84 -24.62
N SER A 329 10.54 16.61 -24.08
CA SER A 329 10.26 15.39 -24.84
C SER A 329 8.86 15.38 -25.47
N PHE A 330 7.92 16.17 -24.94
CA PHE A 330 6.56 16.31 -25.46
C PHE A 330 6.42 17.40 -26.54
N ASP A 331 7.48 18.14 -26.84
CA ASP A 331 7.44 19.16 -27.90
C ASP A 331 7.31 18.52 -29.29
N GLU A 332 6.44 19.06 -30.15
CA GLU A 332 6.12 18.46 -31.47
C GLU A 332 7.34 18.24 -32.40
N LYS A 333 8.39 19.04 -32.21
CA LYS A 333 9.64 18.97 -33.00
C LYS A 333 10.64 17.96 -32.44
N THR A 334 10.48 17.58 -31.18
CA THR A 334 11.35 16.67 -30.44
C THR A 334 10.89 15.25 -30.71
N LYS A 335 11.74 14.44 -31.33
CA LYS A 335 11.39 13.07 -31.73
C LYS A 335 12.47 12.08 -31.31
N PRO A 336 12.08 10.89 -30.81
CA PRO A 336 13.03 9.83 -30.51
C PRO A 336 13.85 9.47 -31.76
N MET A 337 15.16 9.33 -31.60
CA MET A 337 16.11 9.08 -32.68
C MET A 337 17.01 7.90 -32.32
N ASN A 338 17.18 6.99 -33.28
CA ASN A 338 18.16 5.92 -33.15
C ASN A 338 19.59 6.47 -33.32
N ILE A 339 20.49 5.97 -32.49
CA ILE A 339 21.91 6.27 -32.45
C ILE A 339 22.70 5.01 -32.06
N GLU A 340 24.02 5.06 -32.25
CA GLU A 340 24.97 4.00 -31.88
C GLU A 340 25.19 3.94 -30.36
N GLU A 341 25.55 2.76 -29.84
CA GLU A 341 25.66 2.50 -28.40
C GLU A 341 26.78 3.31 -27.72
N ASP A 342 27.90 3.52 -28.41
CA ASP A 342 29.05 4.28 -27.92
C ASP A 342 28.69 5.75 -27.61
N ILE A 343 27.93 6.39 -28.50
CA ILE A 343 27.43 7.76 -28.32
C ILE A 343 26.43 7.82 -27.15
N LEU A 344 25.60 6.79 -26.96
CA LEU A 344 24.69 6.71 -25.80
C LEU A 344 25.46 6.59 -24.50
N ILE A 345 26.48 5.74 -24.45
CA ILE A 345 27.32 5.57 -23.26
C ILE A 345 28.04 6.88 -22.92
N GLU A 346 28.52 7.61 -23.93
CA GLU A 346 29.10 8.94 -23.74
C GLU A 346 28.06 9.92 -23.17
N THR A 347 26.85 9.98 -23.76
CA THR A 347 25.78 10.86 -23.28
C THR A 347 25.31 10.49 -21.87
N LEU A 348 25.27 9.21 -21.52
CA LEU A 348 24.92 8.74 -20.17
C LEU A 348 25.95 9.15 -19.12
N SER A 349 27.21 9.36 -19.52
CA SER A 349 28.25 9.81 -18.61
C SER A 349 27.99 11.23 -18.07
N ASP A 350 27.27 12.07 -18.84
CA ASP A 350 26.81 13.39 -18.39
C ASP A 350 25.82 13.30 -17.22
N PHE A 351 25.10 12.17 -17.11
CA PHE A 351 24.20 11.87 -15.99
C PHE A 351 24.93 11.18 -14.81
N GLY A 352 26.26 11.10 -14.86
CA GLY A 352 27.07 10.40 -13.86
C GLY A 352 26.89 8.87 -13.90
N ILE A 353 26.36 8.31 -14.99
CA ILE A 353 26.13 6.86 -15.13
C ILE A 353 27.32 6.21 -15.83
N THR A 354 27.82 5.12 -15.25
CA THR A 354 28.79 4.23 -15.90
C THR A 354 28.12 2.90 -16.20
N ILE A 355 28.16 2.47 -17.47
CA ILE A 355 27.62 1.17 -17.87
C ILE A 355 28.59 0.05 -17.45
N PRO A 356 28.11 -0.98 -16.72
CA PRO A 356 28.92 -2.13 -16.32
C PRO A 356 29.37 -2.98 -17.52
N LYS A 357 30.44 -3.76 -17.35
CA LYS A 357 30.99 -4.63 -18.41
C LYS A 357 30.11 -5.83 -18.75
N GLU A 358 29.50 -6.45 -17.73
CA GLU A 358 28.63 -7.63 -17.88
C GLU A 358 27.17 -7.19 -18.02
N VAL A 359 26.81 -6.75 -19.23
CA VAL A 359 25.51 -6.15 -19.51
C VAL A 359 24.92 -6.69 -20.81
N GLU A 360 23.61 -6.89 -20.82
CA GLU A 360 22.82 -7.17 -22.02
C GLU A 360 22.25 -5.85 -22.54
N PHE A 361 22.69 -5.42 -23.73
CA PHE A 361 22.16 -4.24 -24.40
C PHE A 361 20.95 -4.62 -25.27
N ILE A 362 19.85 -3.89 -25.10
CA ILE A 362 18.56 -4.16 -25.72
C ILE A 362 18.04 -2.88 -26.37
N THR A 363 17.72 -2.95 -27.66
CA THR A 363 17.00 -1.91 -28.39
C THR A 363 15.50 -2.24 -28.39
N GLN A 364 14.66 -1.33 -27.88
CA GLN A 364 13.23 -1.58 -27.75
C GLN A 364 12.43 -1.04 -28.95
N ASN A 365 12.33 0.29 -29.02
CA ASN A 365 11.61 1.06 -30.03
C ASN A 365 12.54 2.15 -30.59
N SER A 366 12.05 2.96 -31.54
CA SER A 366 12.82 4.10 -32.07
C SER A 366 13.30 5.01 -30.93
N GLY A 367 14.61 5.12 -30.76
CA GLY A 367 15.30 5.95 -29.76
C GLY A 367 15.31 5.41 -28.34
N SER A 368 14.74 4.23 -28.05
CA SER A 368 14.66 3.68 -26.69
C SER A 368 15.58 2.48 -26.47
N TYR A 369 16.36 2.56 -25.40
CA TYR A 369 17.48 1.67 -25.10
C TYR A 369 17.44 1.15 -23.67
N GLN A 370 17.99 -0.03 -23.46
CA GLN A 370 18.11 -0.62 -22.14
C GLN A 370 19.40 -1.41 -21.98
N TRP A 371 20.03 -1.27 -20.81
CA TRP A 371 21.17 -2.05 -20.34
C TRP A 371 20.72 -2.86 -19.14
N LYS A 372 20.72 -4.18 -19.27
CA LYS A 372 20.28 -5.09 -18.21
C LYS A 372 21.46 -5.85 -17.63
N VAL A 373 21.57 -5.80 -16.31
CA VAL A 373 22.54 -6.59 -15.53
C VAL A 373 21.75 -7.65 -14.78
N ASN A 374 22.22 -8.90 -14.82
CA ASN A 374 21.55 -10.03 -14.17
C ASN A 374 22.47 -10.63 -13.10
N LYS A 375 22.36 -10.10 -11.87
CA LYS A 375 23.02 -10.61 -10.65
C LYS A 375 24.53 -10.87 -10.80
N VAL A 376 25.27 -9.86 -11.25
CA VAL A 376 26.73 -9.93 -11.35
C VAL A 376 27.32 -9.80 -9.94
N VAL A 377 28.04 -10.83 -9.49
CA VAL A 377 28.63 -10.86 -8.14
C VAL A 377 30.11 -10.49 -8.23
N GLU A 378 30.48 -9.43 -7.53
CA GLU A 378 31.87 -8.97 -7.40
C GLU A 378 32.21 -8.83 -5.91
N GLY A 379 33.03 -9.77 -5.39
CA GLY A 379 33.40 -9.81 -3.98
C GLY A 379 32.19 -9.95 -3.05
N ASP A 380 31.97 -8.94 -2.19
CA ASP A 380 30.83 -8.86 -1.27
C ASP A 380 29.66 -8.03 -1.80
N THR A 381 29.67 -7.69 -3.09
CA THR A 381 28.59 -6.95 -3.74
C THR A 381 27.93 -7.75 -4.85
N LEU A 382 26.65 -7.46 -5.06
CA LEU A 382 25.86 -7.99 -6.17
C LEU A 382 25.23 -6.82 -6.90
N LEU A 383 25.44 -6.74 -8.20
CA LEU A 383 24.87 -5.75 -9.09
C LEU A 383 23.72 -6.37 -9.87
N ASP A 384 22.54 -5.76 -9.82
CA ASP A 384 21.36 -6.27 -10.51
C ASP A 384 20.40 -5.14 -10.87
N GLY A 385 19.63 -5.35 -11.94
CA GLY A 385 18.64 -4.38 -12.42
C GLY A 385 18.93 -3.89 -13.83
N ALA A 386 18.43 -2.69 -14.16
CA ALA A 386 18.58 -2.16 -15.50
C ALA A 386 18.57 -0.63 -15.54
N ILE A 387 19.28 -0.09 -16.53
CA ILE A 387 19.18 1.31 -16.94
C ILE A 387 18.41 1.35 -18.26
N ALA A 388 17.47 2.26 -18.38
CA ALA A 388 16.75 2.50 -19.62
C ALA A 388 16.71 3.99 -19.94
N CYS A 389 16.83 4.36 -21.20
CA CYS A 389 16.75 5.75 -21.62
C CYS A 389 16.12 5.92 -23.01
N THR A 390 15.63 7.14 -23.28
CA THR A 390 15.17 7.56 -24.61
C THR A 390 16.01 8.72 -25.12
N TYR A 391 16.62 8.54 -26.30
CA TYR A 391 17.46 9.51 -27.00
C TYR A 391 16.68 10.24 -28.10
N PHE A 392 16.92 11.53 -28.26
CA PHE A 392 16.14 12.41 -29.12
C PHE A 392 16.99 13.06 -30.23
N ASN A 393 16.29 13.59 -31.25
CA ASN A 393 16.87 14.25 -32.42
C ASN A 393 17.59 15.58 -32.13
N ASP A 394 17.53 16.10 -30.90
CA ASP A 394 18.33 17.22 -30.42
C ASP A 394 19.64 16.77 -29.74
N HIS A 395 19.98 15.50 -29.87
CA HIS A 395 21.17 14.85 -29.33
C HIS A 395 21.22 14.72 -27.80
N THR A 396 20.05 14.73 -27.14
CA THR A 396 19.96 14.60 -25.67
C THR A 396 19.17 13.39 -25.22
N ILE A 397 19.41 12.95 -23.97
CA ILE A 397 18.56 12.00 -23.26
C ILE A 397 17.54 12.80 -22.46
N LYS A 398 16.25 12.57 -22.72
CA LYS A 398 15.15 13.28 -22.01
C LYS A 398 14.39 12.40 -21.05
N GLU A 399 14.47 11.09 -21.22
CA GLU A 399 13.87 10.11 -20.33
C GLU A 399 14.94 9.13 -19.91
N LEU A 400 15.10 8.97 -18.60
CA LEU A 400 16.10 8.08 -18.02
C LEU A 400 15.50 7.38 -16.81
N SER A 401 15.61 6.07 -16.74
CA SER A 401 15.25 5.27 -15.58
C SER A 401 16.46 4.43 -15.19
N ASN A 402 17.00 4.69 -13.99
CA ASN A 402 18.08 3.92 -13.42
C ASN A 402 17.53 3.05 -12.27
N ASN A 403 17.38 1.76 -12.56
CA ASN A 403 16.97 0.75 -11.59
C ASN A 403 18.12 -0.22 -11.26
N LEU A 404 19.36 0.17 -11.55
CA LEU A 404 20.54 -0.62 -11.27
C LEU A 404 20.95 -0.43 -9.81
N ILE A 405 20.96 -1.50 -9.03
CA ILE A 405 21.24 -1.45 -7.60
C ILE A 405 22.48 -2.27 -7.30
N THR A 406 23.43 -1.67 -6.58
CA THR A 406 24.56 -2.39 -5.98
C THR A 406 24.18 -2.81 -4.56
N TYR A 407 23.92 -4.10 -4.37
CA TYR A 407 23.58 -4.67 -3.08
C TYR A 407 24.84 -5.14 -2.35
N LYS A 408 24.86 -4.98 -1.03
CA LYS A 408 25.94 -5.48 -0.17
C LYS A 408 25.54 -6.80 0.49
N ARG A 409 26.41 -7.80 0.43
CA ARG A 409 26.20 -9.09 1.09
C ARG A 409 26.09 -8.90 2.61
N VAL A 410 25.12 -9.56 3.22
CA VAL A 410 24.85 -9.49 4.66
C VAL A 410 25.26 -10.78 5.35
N LYS A 411 24.64 -11.89 4.95
CA LYS A 411 24.87 -13.23 5.52
C LYS A 411 24.25 -14.30 4.63
N GLU A 412 24.45 -15.56 4.98
CA GLU A 412 23.73 -16.66 4.35
C GLU A 412 22.50 -17.08 5.15
N VAL A 413 21.47 -17.56 4.45
CA VAL A 413 20.26 -18.11 5.04
C VAL A 413 19.93 -19.46 4.44
N THR A 414 19.37 -20.34 5.26
CA THR A 414 18.83 -21.61 4.78
C THR A 414 17.51 -21.38 4.08
N ILE A 415 17.37 -21.91 2.87
CA ILE A 415 16.12 -21.86 2.09
C ILE A 415 15.43 -23.22 2.08
N LYS A 416 14.11 -23.20 1.84
CA LYS A 416 13.33 -24.41 1.56
C LYS A 416 13.73 -25.03 0.22
N SER A 417 13.46 -26.32 0.06
CA SER A 417 13.64 -27.06 -1.21
C SER A 417 12.70 -26.57 -2.31
N LYS A 418 13.06 -26.84 -3.58
CA LYS A 418 12.13 -26.66 -4.72
C LYS A 418 10.85 -27.47 -4.51
N LYS A 419 10.96 -28.66 -3.90
CA LYS A 419 9.82 -29.50 -3.53
C LYS A 419 8.90 -28.82 -2.52
N GLU A 420 9.42 -28.31 -1.41
CA GLU A 420 8.62 -27.58 -0.40
C GLU A 420 7.94 -26.35 -1.03
N ALA A 421 8.63 -25.60 -1.90
CA ALA A 421 8.04 -24.47 -2.61
C ALA A 421 6.93 -24.89 -3.59
N PHE A 422 7.13 -26.00 -4.31
CA PHE A 422 6.12 -26.56 -5.20
C PHE A 422 4.88 -27.07 -4.42
N GLU A 423 5.07 -27.68 -3.25
CA GLU A 423 3.97 -28.08 -2.37
C GLU A 423 3.13 -26.87 -1.89
N GLU A 424 3.77 -25.72 -1.64
CA GLU A 424 3.05 -24.48 -1.35
C GLU A 424 2.24 -23.98 -2.54
N LEU A 425 2.81 -24.02 -3.75
CA LEU A 425 2.11 -23.67 -4.98
C LEU A 425 0.88 -24.57 -5.19
N VAL A 426 1.03 -25.89 -5.07
CA VAL A 426 -0.08 -26.86 -5.18
C VAL A 426 -1.14 -26.63 -4.11
N ALA A 427 -0.76 -26.15 -2.92
CA ALA A 427 -1.67 -25.72 -1.87
C ALA A 427 -2.34 -24.36 -2.13
N GLY A 428 -2.15 -23.77 -3.32
CA GLY A 428 -2.72 -22.49 -3.74
C GLY A 428 -2.05 -21.27 -3.10
N LYS A 429 -0.85 -21.41 -2.54
CA LYS A 429 -0.15 -20.33 -1.81
C LYS A 429 0.73 -19.48 -2.75
N PHE A 430 0.12 -18.90 -3.76
CA PHE A 430 0.76 -17.89 -4.60
C PHE A 430 -0.21 -16.78 -4.95
N ARG A 431 0.31 -15.68 -5.48
CA ARG A 431 -0.49 -14.55 -5.92
C ARG A 431 -0.84 -14.68 -7.40
N TYR A 432 -2.09 -14.41 -7.73
CA TYR A 432 -2.61 -14.39 -9.10
C TYR A 432 -3.63 -13.27 -9.23
N TYR A 433 -3.57 -12.49 -10.31
CA TYR A 433 -4.36 -11.26 -10.48
C TYR A 433 -5.49 -11.40 -11.51
N TYR A 434 -5.67 -12.59 -12.10
CA TYR A 434 -6.71 -12.87 -13.10
C TYR A 434 -7.79 -13.82 -12.55
N ASP A 435 -8.65 -14.38 -13.41
CA ASP A 435 -9.77 -15.25 -13.03
C ASP A 435 -9.32 -16.43 -12.14
N GLU A 436 -9.92 -16.55 -10.97
CA GLU A 436 -9.58 -17.56 -9.96
C GLU A 436 -9.99 -18.99 -10.36
N ASN A 437 -10.82 -19.16 -11.39
CA ASN A 437 -11.23 -20.48 -11.89
C ASN A 437 -10.15 -21.12 -12.78
N ILE A 438 -8.98 -21.34 -12.18
CA ILE A 438 -7.83 -21.95 -12.87
C ILE A 438 -8.15 -23.42 -13.20
N LYS A 439 -8.02 -23.79 -14.48
CA LYS A 439 -8.25 -25.17 -14.95
C LYS A 439 -6.94 -25.93 -15.15
N ASP A 440 -5.94 -25.29 -15.74
CA ASP A 440 -4.68 -25.92 -16.07
C ASP A 440 -3.50 -25.04 -15.65
N ILE A 441 -2.52 -25.65 -14.97
CA ILE A 441 -1.22 -25.03 -14.66
C ILE A 441 -0.14 -25.95 -15.19
N THR A 442 0.67 -25.45 -16.11
CA THR A 442 1.88 -26.15 -16.57
C THR A 442 3.11 -25.40 -16.09
N ILE A 443 3.95 -26.06 -15.29
CA ILE A 443 5.23 -25.50 -14.81
C ILE A 443 6.35 -25.97 -15.72
N GLY A 444 6.96 -25.03 -16.43
CA GLY A 444 8.06 -25.27 -17.36
C GLY A 444 9.42 -25.36 -16.68
N ASP A 445 9.74 -24.38 -15.84
CA ASP A 445 11.02 -24.29 -15.13
C ASP A 445 10.86 -23.71 -13.71
N ILE A 446 11.85 -23.94 -12.86
CA ILE A 446 11.92 -23.41 -11.49
C ILE A 446 13.31 -22.84 -11.24
N SER A 447 13.40 -21.52 -11.14
CA SER A 447 14.64 -20.79 -10.83
C SER A 447 14.61 -20.19 -9.42
N LEU A 448 15.80 -19.92 -8.87
CA LEU A 448 15.94 -19.13 -7.65
C LEU A 448 16.22 -17.69 -8.04
N GLU A 449 15.21 -16.84 -7.83
CA GLU A 449 15.27 -15.41 -8.05
C GLU A 449 15.52 -14.67 -6.73
N TYR A 450 15.78 -13.37 -6.83
CA TYR A 450 15.87 -12.50 -5.68
C TYR A 450 14.84 -11.38 -5.81
N ILE A 451 14.24 -10.98 -4.69
CA ILE A 451 13.21 -9.96 -4.61
C ILE A 451 13.58 -9.00 -3.49
N LEU A 452 13.46 -7.70 -3.77
CA LEU A 452 13.63 -6.66 -2.77
C LEU A 452 12.44 -6.68 -1.80
N ASP A 453 12.74 -6.90 -0.53
CA ASP A 453 11.73 -6.96 0.53
C ASP A 453 11.36 -5.58 1.08
N THR A 454 10.36 -5.55 1.94
CA THR A 454 9.84 -4.32 2.58
C THR A 454 10.77 -3.69 3.63
N LYS A 455 11.99 -4.21 3.83
CA LYS A 455 13.07 -3.66 4.67
C LYS A 455 14.37 -3.41 3.89
N GLY A 456 14.35 -3.53 2.56
CA GLY A 456 15.49 -3.31 1.68
C GLY A 456 16.49 -4.46 1.62
N PHE A 457 16.14 -5.66 2.08
CA PHE A 457 16.93 -6.86 1.81
C PHE A 457 16.52 -7.49 0.49
N TYR A 458 17.53 -7.88 -0.29
CA TYR A 458 17.35 -8.66 -1.49
C TYR A 458 17.32 -10.14 -1.10
N GLN A 459 16.12 -10.71 -1.04
CA GLN A 459 15.85 -12.03 -0.49
C GLN A 459 15.57 -13.05 -1.60
N PRO A 460 15.97 -14.32 -1.43
CA PRO A 460 15.69 -15.37 -2.38
C PRO A 460 14.19 -15.74 -2.42
N ALA A 461 13.67 -15.92 -3.63
CA ALA A 461 12.33 -16.44 -3.91
C ALA A 461 12.39 -17.42 -5.08
N TYR A 462 11.61 -18.49 -5.03
CA TYR A 462 11.46 -19.37 -6.17
C TYR A 462 10.53 -18.72 -7.20
N SER A 463 10.99 -18.62 -8.44
CA SER A 463 10.16 -18.26 -9.59
C SER A 463 9.83 -19.51 -10.38
N PHE A 464 8.55 -19.77 -10.55
CA PHE A 464 8.05 -20.86 -11.38
C PHE A 464 7.57 -20.24 -12.69
N THR A 465 8.31 -20.49 -13.77
CA THR A 465 7.87 -20.14 -15.12
C THR A 465 6.72 -21.06 -15.47
N SER A 466 5.53 -20.50 -15.59
CA SER A 466 4.29 -21.27 -15.73
C SER A 466 3.42 -20.76 -16.86
N ASN A 467 2.57 -21.65 -17.35
CA ASN A 467 1.43 -21.30 -18.20
C ASN A 467 0.15 -21.64 -17.42
N ILE A 468 -0.70 -20.65 -17.19
CA ILE A 468 -1.97 -20.76 -16.47
C ILE A 468 -3.09 -20.48 -17.46
N ASP A 469 -3.92 -21.49 -17.77
CA ASP A 469 -5.03 -21.41 -18.73
C ASP A 469 -4.65 -20.78 -20.09
N GLY A 470 -3.44 -21.07 -20.58
CA GLY A 470 -2.93 -20.56 -21.85
C GLY A 470 -2.07 -19.29 -21.73
N ASN A 471 -2.04 -18.62 -20.57
CA ASN A 471 -1.30 -17.38 -20.36
C ASN A 471 0.03 -17.64 -19.65
N GLU A 472 1.12 -17.06 -20.17
CA GLU A 472 2.41 -17.09 -19.48
C GLU A 472 2.35 -16.26 -18.20
N TYR A 473 2.84 -16.85 -17.10
CA TYR A 473 2.83 -16.23 -15.79
C TYR A 473 4.01 -16.72 -14.93
N HIS A 474 4.63 -15.81 -14.19
CA HIS A 474 5.67 -16.15 -13.22
C HIS A 474 5.07 -16.20 -11.82
N ILE A 475 5.04 -17.41 -11.25
CA ILE A 475 4.58 -17.60 -9.88
C ILE A 475 5.78 -17.45 -8.94
N PHE A 476 5.68 -16.53 -7.97
CA PHE A 476 6.72 -16.32 -6.96
C PHE A 476 6.34 -16.94 -5.62
N VAL A 477 7.28 -17.68 -5.02
CA VAL A 477 7.13 -18.29 -3.69
C VAL A 477 8.37 -17.94 -2.85
N PRO A 478 8.23 -17.25 -1.69
CA PRO A 478 9.36 -16.89 -0.82
C PRO A 478 10.23 -18.10 -0.46
N ALA A 479 11.55 -18.05 -0.60
CA ALA A 479 12.39 -19.24 -0.38
C ALA A 479 12.81 -19.45 1.09
N ILE A 480 12.80 -18.40 1.90
CA ILE A 480 13.11 -18.48 3.34
C ILE A 480 11.92 -19.07 4.09
N LYS A 481 12.21 -19.89 5.11
CA LYS A 481 11.21 -20.60 5.92
C LYS A 481 10.46 -19.70 6.90
#